data_AF-A0A4U2YJV6-F1
#
_entry.id   AF-A0A4U2YJV6-F1
#
_cell.length_a   1.000
_cell.length_b   1.000
_cell.length_c   1.000
_cell.angle_alpha   90.00
_cell.angle_beta   90.00
_cell.angle_gamma   90.00
#
_symmetry.space_group_name_H-M   'P 1'
#
loop_
_entity.id
_entity.type
_entity.pdbx_description
1 polymer ?
#
loop_
_entity_poly.entity_id
_entity_poly.type
_entity_poly.pdbx_seq_one_letter_code
_entity_poly.pdbx_strand_id
1 'polypeptide(L)'
;MSGGDVPNRPAYLGSDRLDDLARMLTEVTSELWILKDRNMVLEALLAEAGVVTPASVEGYQPDDETAQRIAAERSAFTARIFGAVLPNDQRLGRELGTVER
;
A
#
# COMPACT_ATOMS: atom_id res chain seq x y z
N MET A 1 16.03 38.09 10.21
CA MET A 1 14.74 37.41 10.44
C MET A 1 15.07 36.03 10.97
N SER A 2 14.75 35.79 12.24
CA SER A 2 15.04 34.52 12.93
C SER A 2 14.15 33.43 12.34
N GLY A 3 14.75 32.36 11.80
CA GLY A 3 14.02 31.17 11.38
C GLY A 3 13.21 30.66 12.57
N GLY A 4 11.91 30.51 12.36
CA GLY A 4 10.97 30.06 13.38
C GLY A 4 11.39 28.70 13.94
N ASP A 5 11.30 28.59 15.25
CA ASP A 5 11.51 27.37 16.02
C ASP A 5 10.55 26.30 15.50
N VAL A 6 11.08 25.34 14.74
CA VAL A 6 10.29 24.21 14.23
C VAL A 6 10.06 23.29 15.43
N PRO A 7 8.80 22.99 15.82
CA PRO A 7 8.53 22.18 17.00
C PRO A 7 9.30 20.87 16.94
N ASN A 8 10.13 20.62 17.94
CA ASN A 8 10.91 19.40 18.07
C ASN A 8 9.93 18.21 18.11
N ARG A 9 9.87 17.44 17.02
CA ARG A 9 8.98 16.28 16.91
C ARG A 9 9.49 15.19 17.86
N PRO A 10 8.60 14.52 18.60
CA PRO A 10 9.01 13.40 19.43
C PRO A 10 9.67 12.32 18.58
N ALA A 11 10.90 11.96 18.96
CA ALA A 11 11.65 10.86 18.37
C ALA A 11 11.21 9.55 19.04
N TYR A 12 10.69 8.62 18.24
CA TYR A 12 10.14 7.36 18.76
C TYR A 12 11.12 6.20 18.58
N LEU A 13 12.04 6.30 17.62
CA LEU A 13 13.07 5.29 17.35
C LEU A 13 14.42 5.99 17.08
N GLY A 14 15.47 5.61 17.81
CA GLY A 14 16.72 6.38 18.03
C GLY A 14 17.66 6.66 16.84
N SER A 15 17.17 6.79 15.62
CA SER A 15 17.91 7.38 14.48
C SER A 15 16.93 8.09 13.55
N ASP A 16 17.29 9.24 12.98
CA ASP A 16 16.42 10.04 12.07
C ASP A 16 15.79 9.19 10.95
N ARG A 17 16.51 8.17 10.48
CA ARG A 17 16.03 7.24 9.44
C ARG A 17 14.90 6.31 9.93
N LEU A 18 14.87 5.97 11.22
CA LEU A 18 13.81 5.14 11.80
C LEU A 18 12.53 5.94 12.04
N ASP A 19 12.64 7.21 12.42
CA ASP A 19 11.47 8.09 12.53
C ASP A 19 10.86 8.41 11.15
N ASP A 20 11.68 8.56 10.11
CA ASP A 20 11.20 8.71 8.74
C ASP A 20 10.53 7.44 8.20
N LEU A 21 11.05 6.25 8.54
CA LEU A 21 10.39 4.98 8.24
C LEU A 21 9.07 4.82 9.00
N ALA A 22 9.03 5.18 10.28
CA ALA A 22 7.81 5.15 11.08
C ALA A 22 6.74 6.07 10.48
N ARG A 23 7.10 7.30 10.09
CA ARG A 23 6.21 8.24 9.41
C ARG A 23 5.69 7.66 8.09
N MET A 24 6.58 7.15 7.24
CA MET A 24 6.19 6.54 5.96
C MET A 24 5.20 5.41 6.17
N LEU A 25 5.45 4.52 7.13
CA LEU A 25 4.56 3.40 7.43
C LEU A 25 3.21 3.88 7.98
N THR A 26 3.18 4.92 8.81
CA THR A 26 1.94 5.52 9.32
C THR A 26 1.09 6.10 8.19
N GLU A 27 1.67 6.83 7.24
CA GLU A 27 0.94 7.37 6.08
C GLU A 27 0.38 6.24 5.21
N VAL A 28 1.19 5.21 4.89
CA VAL A 28 0.73 4.03 4.14
C VAL A 28 -0.41 3.30 4.85
N THR A 29 -0.32 3.14 6.17
CA THR A 29 -1.36 2.47 6.96
C THR A 29 -2.65 3.30 7.01
N SER A 30 -2.54 4.63 7.03
CA SER A 30 -3.69 5.54 6.97
C SER A 30 -4.42 5.40 5.64
N GLU A 31 -3.69 5.41 4.52
CA GLU A 31 -4.28 5.19 3.19
C GLU A 31 -4.88 3.78 3.05
N LEU A 32 -4.24 2.75 3.62
CA LEU A 32 -4.79 1.40 3.67
C LEU A 32 -6.11 1.35 4.44
N TRP A 33 -6.21 2.09 5.55
CA TRP A 33 -7.45 2.18 6.33
C TRP A 33 -8.57 2.84 5.52
N ILE A 34 -8.28 3.94 4.81
CA ILE A 34 -9.24 4.60 3.92
C ILE A 34 -9.75 3.63 2.84
N LEU A 35 -8.86 2.84 2.23
CA LEU A 35 -9.27 1.84 1.24
C LEU A 35 -10.14 0.75 1.87
N LYS A 36 -9.79 0.28 3.07
CA LYS A 36 -10.58 -0.72 3.80
C LYS A 36 -11.98 -0.20 4.14
N ASP A 37 -12.07 1.03 4.65
CA ASP A 37 -13.34 1.69 4.95
C ASP A 37 -14.21 1.79 3.70
N ARG A 38 -13.64 2.24 2.57
CA ARG A 38 -14.35 2.28 1.29
C ARG A 38 -14.83 0.91 0.82
N ASN A 39 -14.05 -0.15 0.99
CA ASN A 39 -14.50 -1.50 0.66
C ASN A 39 -15.65 -1.96 1.55
N MET A 40 -15.60 -1.69 2.86
CA MET A 40 -16.71 -1.99 3.77
C MET A 40 -17.99 -1.26 3.37
N VAL A 41 -17.89 0.01 2.99
CA VAL A 41 -19.03 0.79 2.47
C VAL A 41 -19.55 0.22 1.15
N LEU A 42 -18.68 -0.15 0.21
CA LEU A 42 -19.09 -0.76 -1.06
C LEU A 42 -19.79 -2.10 -0.86
N GLU A 43 -19.26 -2.97 0.01
CA GLU A 43 -19.89 -4.24 0.37
C GLU A 43 -21.28 -4.03 0.98
N ALA A 44 -21.42 -3.06 1.88
CA ALA A 44 -22.71 -2.71 2.48
C ALA A 44 -23.71 -2.21 1.42
N LEU A 45 -23.30 -1.27 0.56
CA LEU A 45 -24.16 -0.73 -0.51
C LEU A 45 -24.58 -1.81 -1.52
N LEU A 46 -23.68 -2.71 -1.89
CA LEU A 46 -23.99 -3.82 -2.80
C LEU A 46 -24.91 -4.86 -2.15
N ALA A 47 -24.76 -5.08 -0.83
CA ALA A 47 -25.66 -5.95 -0.08
C ALA A 47 -27.06 -5.34 0.06
N GLU A 48 -27.16 -4.05 0.36
CA GLU A 48 -28.43 -3.30 0.39
C GLU A 48 -29.13 -3.31 -0.97
N ALA A 49 -28.36 -3.23 -2.06
CA ALA A 49 -28.88 -3.33 -3.42
C ALA A 49 -29.23 -4.77 -3.85
N GLY A 50 -28.95 -5.78 -3.01
CA GLY A 50 -29.21 -7.20 -3.29
C GLY A 50 -28.27 -7.82 -4.34
N VAL A 51 -27.13 -7.19 -4.62
CA VAL A 51 -26.15 -7.65 -5.63
C VAL A 51 -25.26 -8.75 -5.06
N VAL A 52 -24.85 -8.60 -3.80
CA VAL A 52 -24.02 -9.59 -3.09
C VAL A 52 -24.62 -9.88 -1.71
N THR A 53 -24.20 -10.99 -1.11
CA THR A 53 -24.37 -11.25 0.32
C THR A 53 -23.00 -11.25 1.00
N PRO A 54 -22.93 -10.96 2.31
CA PRO A 54 -21.67 -11.10 3.05
C PRO A 54 -21.02 -12.48 2.86
N ALA A 55 -21.84 -13.54 2.92
CA ALA A 55 -21.39 -14.91 2.71
C ALA A 55 -20.84 -15.16 1.29
N SER A 56 -21.41 -14.55 0.25
CA SER A 56 -20.89 -14.70 -1.11
C SER A 56 -19.58 -13.96 -1.33
N VAL A 57 -19.33 -12.86 -0.61
CA VAL A 57 -18.04 -12.15 -0.66
C VAL A 57 -16.96 -12.97 0.03
N GLU A 58 -17.24 -13.48 1.24
CA GLU A 58 -16.30 -14.32 1.99
C GLU A 58 -16.01 -15.67 1.30
N GLY A 59 -17.03 -16.27 0.70
CA GLY A 59 -16.96 -17.56 0.01
C GLY A 59 -16.54 -17.49 -1.45
N TYR A 60 -16.27 -16.29 -1.99
CA TYR A 60 -15.95 -16.14 -3.41
C TYR A 60 -14.66 -16.87 -3.78
N GLN A 61 -14.76 -17.80 -4.73
CA GLN A 61 -13.60 -18.40 -5.37
C GLN A 61 -13.45 -17.83 -6.78
N PRO A 62 -12.35 -17.12 -7.07
CA PRO A 62 -12.11 -16.62 -8.41
C PRO A 62 -11.87 -17.77 -9.39
N ASP A 63 -12.35 -17.60 -10.62
CA ASP A 63 -11.95 -18.45 -11.73
C ASP A 63 -10.47 -18.25 -12.10
N ASP A 64 -9.95 -19.09 -13.00
CA ASP A 64 -8.54 -19.06 -13.38
C ASP A 64 -8.10 -17.70 -13.93
N GLU A 65 -8.95 -17.02 -14.69
CA GLU A 65 -8.67 -15.69 -15.25
C GLU A 65 -8.58 -14.64 -14.14
N THR A 66 -9.58 -14.59 -13.27
CA THR A 66 -9.66 -13.64 -12.16
C THR A 66 -8.53 -13.88 -11.16
N ALA A 67 -8.21 -15.14 -10.86
CA ALA A 67 -7.12 -15.51 -9.98
C ALA A 67 -5.75 -15.05 -10.53
N GLN A 68 -5.52 -15.22 -11.84
CA GLN A 68 -4.30 -14.73 -12.50
C GLN A 68 -4.20 -13.21 -12.45
N ARG A 69 -5.30 -12.50 -12.67
CA ARG A 69 -5.34 -11.03 -12.56
C ARG A 69 -5.03 -10.56 -11.14
N ILE A 70 -5.63 -11.18 -10.12
CA ILE A 70 -5.34 -10.87 -8.71
C ILE A 70 -3.85 -11.14 -8.39
N ALA A 71 -3.29 -12.25 -8.87
CA ALA A 71 -1.89 -12.59 -8.65
C ALA A 71 -0.93 -11.60 -9.32
N ALA A 72 -1.26 -11.13 -10.53
CA ALA A 72 -0.49 -10.13 -11.26
C ALA A 72 -0.52 -8.77 -10.52
N GLU A 73 -1.70 -8.32 -10.10
CA GLU A 73 -1.85 -7.07 -9.34
C GLU A 73 -1.11 -7.13 -8.00
N ARG A 74 -1.21 -8.24 -7.27
CA ARG A 74 -0.45 -8.47 -6.03
C ARG A 74 1.05 -8.37 -6.29
N SER A 75 1.54 -9.01 -7.34
CA SER A 75 2.98 -9.00 -7.68
C SER A 75 3.46 -7.59 -8.04
N ALA A 76 2.68 -6.85 -8.84
CA ALA A 76 2.99 -5.46 -9.18
C ALA A 76 2.99 -4.55 -7.96
N PHE A 77 2.01 -4.71 -7.07
CA PHE A 77 1.92 -3.93 -5.83
C PHE A 77 3.11 -4.20 -4.90
N THR A 78 3.44 -5.48 -4.67
CA THR A 78 4.62 -5.88 -3.90
C THR A 78 5.91 -5.32 -4.51
N ALA A 79 6.07 -5.40 -5.84
CA ALA A 79 7.23 -4.84 -6.53
C ALA A 79 7.34 -3.32 -6.35
N ARG A 80 6.23 -2.57 -6.40
CA ARG A 80 6.22 -1.12 -6.14
C ARG A 80 6.66 -0.79 -4.71
N ILE A 81 6.16 -1.51 -3.71
CA ILE A 81 6.52 -1.30 -2.30
C ILE A 81 8.01 -1.54 -2.08
N PHE A 82 8.52 -2.70 -2.48
CA PHE A 82 9.92 -3.05 -2.24
C PHE A 82 10.89 -2.30 -3.16
N GLY A 83 10.45 -1.91 -4.35
CA GLY A 83 11.22 -1.05 -5.26
C GLY A 83 11.37 0.38 -4.73
N ALA A 84 10.42 0.90 -3.95
CA ALA A 84 10.48 2.25 -3.40
C ALA A 84 11.59 2.45 -2.35
N VAL A 85 12.05 1.38 -1.71
CA VAL A 85 13.11 1.40 -0.69
C VAL A 85 14.52 1.24 -1.30
N LEU A 86 14.62 0.99 -2.62
CA LEU A 86 15.90 0.87 -3.30
C LEU A 86 16.50 2.25 -3.63
N PRO A 87 17.84 2.39 -3.63
CA PRO A 87 18.54 3.54 -4.18
C PRO A 87 18.06 3.90 -5.60
N ASN A 88 17.98 5.21 -5.93
CA ASN A 88 17.39 5.70 -7.18
C ASN A 88 18.04 5.12 -8.46
N ASP A 89 19.34 4.83 -8.43
CA ASP A 89 20.11 4.18 -9.50
C ASP A 89 19.67 2.73 -9.74
N GLN A 90 19.38 1.98 -8.68
CA GLN A 90 18.88 0.60 -8.77
C GLN A 90 17.42 0.53 -9.21
N ARG A 91 16.61 1.55 -8.87
CA ARG A 91 15.22 1.68 -9.34
C ARG A 91 15.14 1.87 -10.85
N LEU A 92 15.92 2.81 -11.38
CA LEU A 92 16.05 3.04 -12.83
C LEU A 92 16.54 1.78 -13.55
N GLY A 93 17.52 1.07 -12.98
CA GLY A 93 18.01 -0.19 -13.55
C GLY A 93 16.94 -1.29 -13.66
N ARG A 94 16.03 -1.37 -12.68
CA ARG A 94 14.95 -2.37 -12.67
C ARG A 94 13.82 -2.03 -13.65
N GLU A 95 13.47 -0.76 -13.77
CA GLU A 95 12.44 -0.28 -14.69
C GLU A 95 12.91 -0.29 -16.16
N LEU A 96 14.21 -0.09 -16.39
CA LEU A 96 14.84 -0.12 -17.72
C LEU A 96 15.34 -1.52 -18.13
N GLY A 97 15.21 -2.53 -17.27
CA GLY A 97 15.64 -3.91 -17.54
C GLY A 97 17.16 -4.10 -17.64
N THR A 98 17.94 -3.21 -17.03
CA THR A 98 19.41 -3.17 -17.11
C THR A 98 20.16 -3.80 -15.93
N VAL A 99 19.46 -4.41 -14.97
CA VAL A 99 20.08 -5.19 -13.89
C VAL A 99 20.15 -6.67 -14.32
N GLU A 100 21.36 -7.17 -14.58
CA GLU A 100 21.62 -8.60 -14.83
C GLU A 100 21.17 -9.46 -13.63
N ARG A 101 20.68 -10.68 -13.92
CA ARG A 101 20.15 -11.64 -12.94
C ARG A 101 21.19 -12.10 -11.92
#